data_AF-A0A3D1Q754-F1
#
_entry.id   AF-A0A3D1Q754-F1
#
_cell.length_a   1.000
_cell.length_b   1.000
_cell.length_c   1.000
_cell.angle_alpha   90.00
_cell.angle_beta   90.00
_cell.angle_gamma   90.00
#
_symmetry.space_group_name_H-M   'P 1'
#
loop_
_entity.id
_entity.type
_entity.pdbx_description
1 polymer ?
#
loop_
_entity_poly.entity_id
_entity_poly.type
_entity_poly.pdbx_seq_one_letter_code
_entity_poly.pdbx_strand_id
1 'polypeptide(L)'
;MNDLLQGAWIIPVLPFLAFVIIGLLLHRWPKVAAATSILAIGLALLYSILIAAEVFSSPPGQVFVESVRWLDMPGLRVDMGILIDPLSTVMLLVVTIVALLVQIYSLGYMEG
;
A
#
# COMPACT_ATOMS: atom_id res chain seq x y z
N MET A 1 -6.98 17.83 2.96
CA MET A 1 -6.01 17.39 3.98
C MET A 1 -6.41 16.02 4.47
N ASN A 2 -7.54 15.85 5.17
CA ASN A 2 -7.99 14.51 5.59
C ASN A 2 -8.29 13.54 4.44
N ASP A 3 -8.65 14.01 3.24
CA ASP A 3 -9.02 13.14 2.11
C ASP A 3 -7.87 12.25 1.60
N LEU A 4 -6.62 12.72 1.69
CA LEU A 4 -5.44 11.93 1.30
C LEU A 4 -5.13 10.84 2.32
N LEU A 5 -5.22 11.17 3.62
CA LEU A 5 -5.01 10.22 4.71
C LEU A 5 -6.13 9.17 4.76
N GLN A 6 -7.37 9.59 4.52
CA GLN A 6 -8.51 8.69 4.31
C GLN A 6 -8.29 7.75 3.14
N GLY A 7 -7.50 8.12 2.12
CA GLY A 7 -7.20 7.29 0.96
C GLY A 7 -6.10 6.25 1.15
N ALA A 8 -5.48 6.17 2.34
CA ALA A 8 -4.30 5.31 2.58
C ALA A 8 -4.54 3.80 2.35
N TRP A 9 -5.78 3.34 2.44
CA TRP A 9 -6.20 1.96 2.07
C TRP A 9 -5.91 1.61 0.61
N ILE A 10 -5.74 2.61 -0.27
CA ILE A 10 -5.36 2.38 -1.67
C ILE A 10 -3.97 1.75 -1.78
N ILE A 11 -3.05 2.06 -0.86
CA ILE A 11 -1.67 1.54 -0.88
C ILE A 11 -1.62 0.01 -0.88
N PRO A 12 -2.27 -0.72 0.05
CA PRO A 12 -2.34 -2.18 0.00
C PRO A 12 -3.32 -2.71 -1.06
N VAL A 13 -4.35 -1.95 -1.43
CA VAL A 13 -5.35 -2.38 -2.43
C VAL A 13 -4.76 -2.46 -3.84
N LEU A 14 -3.88 -1.53 -4.23
CA LEU A 14 -3.23 -1.53 -5.55
C LEU A 14 -2.48 -2.84 -5.88
N PRO A 15 -1.50 -3.30 -5.07
CA PRO A 15 -0.80 -4.56 -5.32
C PRO A 15 -1.74 -5.76 -5.22
N PHE A 16 -2.76 -5.72 -4.36
CA PHE A 16 -3.77 -6.78 -4.27
C PHE A 16 -4.59 -6.88 -5.56
N LEU A 17 -5.05 -5.76 -6.12
CA LEU A 17 -5.74 -5.74 -7.40
C LEU A 17 -4.85 -6.25 -8.54
N ALA A 18 -3.58 -5.84 -8.57
CA ALA A 18 -2.63 -6.38 -9.55
C ALA A 18 -2.48 -7.90 -9.41
N PHE A 19 -2.36 -8.42 -8.19
CA PHE A 19 -2.32 -9.86 -7.93
C PHE A 19 -3.57 -10.57 -8.50
N VAL A 20 -4.77 -10.06 -8.23
CA VAL A 20 -6.03 -10.64 -8.72
C VAL A 20 -6.10 -10.61 -10.25
N ILE A 21 -5.76 -9.47 -10.87
CA ILE A 21 -5.78 -9.31 -12.33
C ILE A 21 -4.76 -10.24 -13.01
N ILE A 22 -3.56 -10.36 -12.45
CA ILE A 22 -2.51 -11.25 -12.95
C ILE A 22 -2.94 -12.70 -12.83
N GLY A 23 -3.44 -13.12 -11.67
CA GLY A 23 -3.86 -14.49 -11.42
C GLY A 23 -5.03 -14.93 -12.31
N LEU A 24 -5.99 -14.04 -12.58
CA LEU A 24 -7.20 -14.39 -13.34
C LEU A 24 -7.06 -14.18 -14.85
N LEU A 25 -6.41 -13.11 -15.32
CA LEU A 25 -6.44 -12.69 -16.72
C LEU A 25 -5.07 -12.69 -17.39
N LEU A 26 -4.05 -12.16 -16.71
CA LEU A 26 -2.75 -11.85 -17.33
C LEU A 26 -1.70 -12.97 -17.22
N HIS A 27 -2.05 -14.10 -16.60
CA HIS A 27 -1.13 -15.24 -16.40
C HIS A 27 -0.47 -15.73 -17.70
N ARG A 28 -1.15 -15.63 -18.84
CA ARG A 28 -0.64 -16.07 -20.15
C ARG A 28 0.38 -15.10 -20.76
N TRP A 29 0.47 -13.86 -20.28
CA TRP A 29 1.30 -12.80 -20.85
C TRP A 29 2.30 -12.26 -19.82
N PRO A 30 3.44 -12.95 -19.62
CA PRO A 30 4.35 -12.69 -18.49
C PRO A 30 4.91 -11.27 -18.48
N LYS A 31 5.21 -10.69 -19.64
CA LYS A 31 5.71 -9.30 -19.76
C LYS A 31 4.66 -8.28 -19.32
N VAL A 32 3.39 -8.49 -19.68
CA VAL A 32 2.29 -7.60 -19.30
C VAL A 32 2.00 -7.75 -17.81
N ALA A 33 1.97 -8.99 -17.31
CA ALA A 33 1.80 -9.26 -15.88
C ALA A 33 2.87 -8.58 -15.02
N ALA A 34 4.15 -8.69 -15.42
CA ALA A 34 5.24 -8.01 -14.73
C ALA A 34 5.08 -6.49 -14.75
N ALA A 35 4.78 -5.90 -15.91
CA ALA A 35 4.54 -4.46 -16.04
C ALA A 35 3.37 -3.98 -15.16
N THR A 36 2.27 -4.73 -15.11
CA THR A 36 1.11 -4.43 -14.24
C THR A 36 1.47 -4.45 -12.77
N SER A 37 2.24 -5.45 -12.31
CA SER A 37 2.68 -5.53 -10.92
C SER A 37 3.61 -4.36 -10.53
N ILE A 38 4.60 -4.06 -11.39
CA ILE A 38 5.54 -2.94 -11.18
C ILE A 38 4.77 -1.62 -11.14
N LEU A 39 3.84 -1.39 -12.07
CA LEU A 39 3.02 -0.18 -12.10
C LEU A 39 2.17 -0.04 -10.83
N ALA A 40 1.53 -1.11 -10.36
CA ALA A 40 0.68 -1.06 -9.18
C ALA A 40 1.48 -0.69 -7.91
N ILE A 41 2.65 -1.29 -7.72
CA ILE A 41 3.55 -0.96 -6.62
C ILE A 41 4.18 0.43 -6.78
N GLY A 42 4.49 0.86 -8.01
CA GLY A 42 4.96 2.21 -8.29
C GLY A 42 3.92 3.28 -7.93
N LEU A 43 2.64 3.05 -8.23
CA LEU A 43 1.54 3.92 -7.81
C LEU A 43 1.36 3.92 -6.29
N ALA A 44 1.50 2.77 -5.63
CA ALA A 44 1.45 2.66 -4.18
C ALA A 44 2.59 3.44 -3.51
N LEU A 45 3.81 3.38 -4.07
CA LEU A 45 4.95 4.19 -3.63
C LEU A 45 4.69 5.69 -3.81
N LEU A 46 4.18 6.10 -4.98
CA LEU A 46 3.83 7.50 -5.23
C LEU A 46 2.83 8.02 -4.18
N TYR A 47 1.80 7.23 -3.87
CA TYR A 47 0.81 7.57 -2.85
C TYR A 47 1.44 7.65 -1.45
N SER A 48 2.34 6.72 -1.11
CA SER A 48 3.08 6.75 0.16
C SER A 48 3.95 8.01 0.30
N ILE A 49 4.54 8.51 -0.79
CA ILE A 49 5.31 9.77 -0.80
C ILE A 49 4.40 10.97 -0.52
N LEU A 50 3.18 10.99 -1.08
CA LEU A 50 2.21 12.04 -0.81
C LEU A 50 1.78 12.06 0.66
N ILE A 51 1.49 10.89 1.25
CA ILE A 51 1.18 10.78 2.67
C ILE A 51 2.37 11.26 3.52
N ALA A 52 3.60 10.86 3.16
CA ALA A 52 4.78 11.31 3.87
C ALA A 52 4.95 12.83 3.83
N ALA A 53 4.78 13.45 2.66
CA ALA A 53 4.84 14.90 2.53
C ALA A 53 3.81 15.59 3.44
N GLU A 54 2.59 15.07 3.53
CA GLU A 54 1.55 15.62 4.40
C GLU A 54 1.91 15.45 5.88
N VAL A 55 2.24 14.23 6.32
CA VAL A 55 2.55 13.93 7.73
C VAL A 55 3.76 14.71 8.23
N PHE A 56 4.80 14.90 7.42
CA PHE A 56 5.98 15.67 7.81
C PHE A 56 5.83 17.19 7.66
N SER A 57 4.84 17.66 6.89
CA SER A 57 4.48 19.09 6.83
C SER A 57 3.57 19.51 7.99
N SER A 58 2.92 18.55 8.62
CA SER A 58 2.01 18.74 9.75
C SER A 58 2.75 18.98 11.07
N PRO A 59 2.07 19.58 12.08
CA PRO A 59 2.62 19.73 13.41
C PRO A 59 3.06 18.40 14.04
N PRO A 60 4.15 18.39 14.83
CA PRO A 60 4.63 17.18 15.49
C PRO A 60 3.54 16.55 16.37
N GLY A 61 3.36 15.24 16.23
CA GLY A 61 2.41 14.47 17.04
C GLY A 61 0.99 14.40 16.47
N GLN A 62 0.75 14.90 15.25
CA GLN A 62 -0.51 14.64 14.57
C GLN A 62 -0.60 13.16 14.17
N VAL A 63 -1.63 12.48 14.65
CA VAL A 63 -1.94 11.09 14.34
C VAL A 63 -3.30 11.05 13.67
N PHE A 64 -3.39 10.34 12.55
CA PHE A 64 -4.65 10.07 11.88
C PHE A 64 -5.07 8.63 12.18
N VAL A 65 -6.29 8.45 12.69
CA VAL A 65 -6.86 7.14 12.98
C VAL A 65 -8.24 7.08 12.36
N GLU A 66 -8.46 6.07 11.52
CA GLU A 66 -9.77 5.74 10.97
C GLU A 66 -9.99 4.25 11.19
N SER A 67 -11.11 3.88 11.81
CA SER A 67 -11.42 2.48 12.09
C SER A 67 -12.89 2.17 11.89
N VAL A 68 -13.16 0.95 11.46
CA VAL A 68 -14.48 0.37 11.32
C VAL A 68 -14.58 -0.84 12.24
N ARG A 69 -15.76 -1.02 12.81
CA ARG A 69 -16.02 -2.15 13.69
C ARG A 69 -15.99 -3.45 12.88
N TRP A 70 -15.04 -4.32 13.19
CA TRP A 70 -14.86 -5.57 12.47
C TRP A 70 -15.56 -6.74 13.16
N LEU A 71 -15.48 -6.79 14.50
CA LEU A 71 -16.11 -7.83 15.31
C LEU A 71 -16.74 -7.23 16.56
N ASP A 72 -18.00 -7.57 16.80
CA ASP A 72 -18.72 -7.23 18.04
C ASP A 72 -19.36 -8.48 18.64
N MET A 73 -18.84 -8.90 19.80
CA MET A 73 -19.39 -9.98 20.59
C MET A 73 -19.40 -9.59 22.07
N PRO A 74 -20.29 -10.16 22.91
CA PRO A 74 -20.28 -9.91 24.34
C PRO A 74 -18.90 -10.22 24.94
N GLY A 75 -18.21 -9.20 25.44
CA GLY A 75 -16.87 -9.32 26.02
C GLY A 75 -15.68 -9.18 25.06
N LEU A 76 -15.90 -9.08 23.74
CA LEU A 76 -14.83 -8.87 22.76
C LEU A 76 -15.26 -7.84 21.70
N ARG A 77 -14.46 -6.78 21.56
CA ARG A 77 -14.63 -5.76 20.53
C ARG A 77 -13.32 -5.64 19.77
N VAL A 78 -13.39 -5.80 18.44
CA VAL A 78 -12.22 -5.67 17.56
C VAL A 78 -12.56 -4.65 16.48
N ASP A 79 -11.77 -3.57 16.47
CA ASP A 79 -11.84 -2.53 15.45
C ASP A 79 -10.70 -2.72 14.45
N MET A 80 -11.01 -2.60 13.17
CA MET A 80 -10.05 -2.70 12.08
C MET A 80 -9.95 -1.35 11.41
N GLY A 81 -8.73 -0.87 11.18
CA GLY A 81 -8.54 0.48 10.69
C GLY A 81 -7.12 0.78 10.27
N ILE A 82 -6.90 2.05 9.94
CA ILE A 82 -5.61 2.61 9.57
C ILE A 82 -5.19 3.59 10.66
N LEU A 83 -3.94 3.47 11.07
CA LEU A 83 -3.27 4.43 11.93
C LEU A 83 -2.06 4.99 11.17
N ILE A 84 -2.10 6.30 10.90
CA ILE A 84 -1.01 7.04 10.27
C ILE A 84 -0.38 7.94 11.32
N ASP A 85 0.87 7.60 11.65
CA ASP A 85 1.77 8.39 12.47
C ASP A 85 3.11 8.52 11.73
N PRO A 86 4.07 9.32 12.23
CA PRO A 86 5.37 9.46 11.57
C PRO A 86 6.13 8.14 11.41
N LEU A 87 5.97 7.19 12.33
CA LEU A 87 6.65 5.89 12.28
C LEU A 87 6.04 4.99 11.20
N SER A 88 4.71 4.84 11.18
CA SER A 88 4.00 4.04 10.19
C SER A 88 4.15 4.62 8.79
N THR A 89 4.25 5.94 8.67
CA THR A 89 4.55 6.64 7.41
C THR A 89 5.92 6.28 6.85
N VAL A 90 6.96 6.24 7.68
CA VAL A 90 8.28 5.77 7.27
C VAL A 90 8.22 4.29 6.86
N MET A 91 7.47 3.48 7.59
CA MET A 91 7.30 2.06 7.24
C MET A 91 6.59 1.88 5.90
N LEU A 92 5.59 2.68 5.57
CA LEU A 92 4.92 2.65 4.25
C LEU A 92 5.91 2.94 3.12
N LEU A 93 6.79 3.94 3.29
CA LEU A 93 7.83 4.25 2.30
C LEU A 93 8.82 3.08 2.15
N VAL A 94 9.31 2.53 3.26
CA VAL A 94 10.27 1.41 3.23
C VAL A 94 9.66 0.21 2.52
N VAL A 95 8.45 -0.19 2.88
CA VAL A 95 7.77 -1.35 2.30
C VAL A 95 7.53 -1.15 0.80
N THR A 96 7.03 0.00 0.39
CA THR A 96 6.73 0.28 -1.03
C THR A 96 7.99 0.39 -1.88
N ILE A 97 9.07 0.99 -1.37
CA ILE A 97 10.38 1.05 -2.05
C ILE A 97 10.96 -0.35 -2.22
N VAL A 98 11.05 -1.13 -1.14
CA VAL A 98 11.63 -2.47 -1.18
C VAL A 98 10.80 -3.37 -2.09
N ALA A 99 9.46 -3.30 -2.01
CA ALA A 99 8.58 -4.04 -2.92
C ALA A 99 8.82 -3.68 -4.39
N LEU A 100 9.02 -2.39 -4.72
CA LEU A 100 9.30 -1.95 -6.09
C LEU A 100 10.63 -2.53 -6.59
N LEU A 101 11.68 -2.45 -5.76
CA LEU A 101 12.99 -3.00 -6.10
C LEU A 101 12.94 -4.52 -6.30
N VAL A 102 12.25 -5.24 -5.41
CA VAL A 102 12.05 -6.70 -5.53
C VAL A 102 11.30 -7.04 -6.81
N GLN A 103 10.26 -6.27 -7.17
CA GLN A 103 9.47 -6.52 -8.37
C GLN A 103 10.30 -6.30 -9.65
N ILE A 104 11.13 -5.25 -9.70
CA ILE A 104 12.04 -4.99 -10.81
C ILE A 104 13.11 -6.07 -10.90
N TYR A 105 13.72 -6.44 -9.76
CA TYR A 105 14.73 -7.49 -9.69
C TYR A 105 14.20 -8.84 -10.16
N SER A 106 12.97 -9.19 -9.75
CA SER A 106 12.32 -10.45 -10.09
C SER A 106 12.12 -10.61 -11.60
N LEU A 107 11.95 -9.51 -12.34
CA LEU A 107 11.84 -9.56 -13.80
C LEU A 107 13.12 -10.13 -14.44
N GLY A 108 14.30 -9.64 -14.04
CA GLY A 108 15.57 -10.14 -14.55
C GLY A 108 15.95 -11.51 -13.99
N TYR A 109 15.55 -11.82 -12.75
CA TYR A 109 15.81 -13.11 -12.13
C TYR A 109 14.99 -14.25 -12.75
N MET A 110 13.73 -13.98 -13.14
CA MET A 110 12.83 -15.00 -13.73
C MET A 110 12.97 -15.15 -15.26
N GLU A 111 13.80 -14.33 -15.90
CA GLU A 111 14.15 -14.48 -17.32
C GLU A 111 15.25 -15.54 -17.57
N GLY A 112 15.97 -15.95 -16.53
CA GLY A 112 16.97 -17.04 -16.58
C GLY A 112 16.37 -18.41 -16.36
#